data_AF-A0A4R7S6W4-F1
#
_entry.id   AF-A0A4R7S6W4-F1
#
_cell.length_a   1.000
_cell.length_b   1.000
_cell.length_c   1.000
_cell.angle_alpha   90.00
_cell.angle_beta   90.00
_cell.angle_gamma   90.00
#
_symmetry.space_group_name_H-M   'P 1'
#
loop_
_entity.id
_entity.type
_entity.pdbx_description
1 polymer ?
#
loop_
_entity_poly.entity_id
_entity_poly.type
_entity_poly.pdbx_seq_one_letter_code
_entity_poly.pdbx_strand_id
1 'polypeptide(L)'
;MLDAQRYRAGNLRDEVHFTRRILIGHLLVGVSVAGLMVAHGVYQWGISTVLWYLLTILPMKGMMAADNRCRHLLGGMFLLYGITGGYYLTWVVPTLRDLDQALLPASLLPLWMGTMNLMYAVAGVCLMINRKVRRAVTVGFSLW
;
A
#
# COMPACT_ATOMS: atom_id res chain seq x y z
N MET A 1 -27.82 -16.18 -8.45
CA MET A 1 -28.00 -14.74 -8.71
C MET A 1 -28.95 -14.02 -7.74
N LEU A 2 -29.59 -14.70 -6.76
CA LEU A 2 -30.52 -14.09 -5.81
C LEU A 2 -29.86 -13.36 -4.62
N ASP A 3 -28.60 -13.65 -4.29
CA ASP A 3 -27.92 -13.02 -3.15
C ASP A 3 -27.49 -11.56 -3.41
N ALA A 4 -27.32 -11.18 -4.68
CA ALA A 4 -26.95 -9.81 -5.07
C ALA A 4 -28.09 -8.81 -4.85
N GLN A 5 -29.35 -9.25 -4.88
CA GLN A 5 -30.52 -8.38 -4.70
C GLN A 5 -30.90 -8.14 -3.24
N ARG A 6 -30.36 -8.92 -2.29
CA ARG A 6 -30.62 -8.71 -0.84
C ARG A 6 -29.75 -7.62 -0.20
N TYR A 7 -28.72 -7.15 -0.88
CA TYR A 7 -27.94 -6.01 -0.42
C TYR A 7 -28.62 -4.72 -0.85
N ARG A 8 -29.08 -3.90 0.12
CA ARG A 8 -29.51 -2.51 -0.14
C ARG A 8 -28.41 -1.84 -0.94
N ALA A 9 -28.73 -1.40 -2.16
CA ALA A 9 -27.76 -0.84 -3.12
C ALA A 9 -26.88 0.28 -2.53
N GLY A 10 -27.36 0.99 -1.50
CA GLY A 10 -26.57 1.99 -0.75
C GLY A 10 -25.37 1.40 0.01
N ASN A 11 -25.54 0.29 0.73
CA ASN A 11 -24.46 -0.29 1.54
C ASN A 11 -23.31 -0.84 0.68
N LEU A 12 -23.63 -1.34 -0.51
CA LEU A 12 -22.63 -1.86 -1.44
C LEU A 12 -21.76 -0.73 -2.01
N ARG A 13 -22.36 0.44 -2.32
CA ARG A 13 -21.63 1.62 -2.79
C ARG A 13 -20.62 2.11 -1.75
N ASP A 14 -21.01 2.17 -0.48
CA ASP A 14 -20.12 2.60 0.60
C ASP A 14 -18.92 1.66 0.78
N GLU A 15 -19.15 0.35 0.68
CA GLU A 15 -18.10 -0.66 0.77
C GLU A 15 -17.10 -0.56 -0.39
N VAL A 16 -17.62 -0.33 -1.60
CA VAL A 16 -16.79 -0.10 -2.80
C VAL A 16 -16.02 1.21 -2.68
N HIS A 17 -16.65 2.32 -2.28
CA HIS A 17 -15.97 3.60 -2.09
C HIS A 17 -14.88 3.53 -1.01
N PHE A 18 -15.14 2.84 0.10
CA PHE A 18 -14.13 2.60 1.14
C PHE A 18 -12.91 1.86 0.58
N THR A 19 -13.14 0.77 -0.13
CA THR A 19 -12.08 -0.05 -0.72
C THR A 19 -11.30 0.74 -1.78
N ARG A 20 -12.02 1.49 -2.62
CA ARG A 20 -11.44 2.38 -3.63
C ARG A 20 -10.54 3.44 -2.99
N ARG A 21 -10.95 4.06 -1.88
CA ARG A 21 -10.12 5.05 -1.15
C ARG A 21 -8.81 4.43 -0.64
N ILE A 22 -8.84 3.20 -0.12
CA ILE A 22 -7.62 2.48 0.29
C ILE A 22 -6.69 2.29 -0.91
N LEU A 23 -7.24 1.83 -2.04
CA LEU A 23 -6.45 1.59 -3.24
C LEU A 23 -5.88 2.87 -3.85
N ILE A 24 -6.66 3.94 -3.93
CA ILE A 24 -6.18 5.25 -4.39
C ILE A 24 -5.13 5.80 -3.42
N GLY A 25 -5.35 5.66 -2.11
CA GLY A 25 -4.39 6.04 -1.08
C GLY A 25 -3.05 5.33 -1.29
N HIS A 26 -3.07 4.02 -1.55
CA HIS A 26 -1.87 3.25 -1.91
C HIS A 26 -1.17 3.82 -3.16
N LEU A 27 -1.93 4.18 -4.20
CA LEU A 27 -1.34 4.74 -5.42
C LEU A 27 -0.61 6.06 -5.15
N LEU A 28 -1.23 6.95 -4.39
CA LEU A 28 -0.62 8.23 -4.02
C LEU A 28 0.62 8.03 -3.16
N VAL A 29 0.51 7.19 -2.13
CA VAL A 29 1.60 6.92 -1.19
C VAL A 29 2.77 6.25 -1.89
N GLY A 30 2.54 5.28 -2.77
CA GLY A 30 3.61 4.60 -3.50
C GLY A 30 4.48 5.56 -4.31
N VAL A 31 3.86 6.50 -5.02
CA VAL A 31 4.57 7.55 -5.76
C VAL A 31 5.31 8.50 -4.81
N SER A 32 4.68 8.91 -3.71
CA SER A 32 5.32 9.78 -2.72
C SER A 32 6.54 9.14 -2.07
N VAL A 33 6.48 7.86 -1.68
CA VAL A 33 7.61 7.14 -1.09
C VAL A 33 8.77 7.04 -2.08
N ALA A 34 8.51 6.70 -3.34
CA ALA A 34 9.56 6.64 -4.37
C ALA A 34 10.23 8.01 -4.58
N GLY A 35 9.42 9.08 -4.66
CA GLY A 35 9.94 10.45 -4.77
C GLY A 35 10.77 10.87 -3.54
N LEU A 36 10.31 10.52 -2.34
CA LEU A 36 11.04 10.79 -1.10
C LEU A 36 12.36 10.02 -1.03
N MET A 37 12.40 8.75 -1.46
CA MET A 37 13.66 7.98 -1.51
C MET A 37 14.68 8.63 -2.45
N VAL A 38 14.24 9.11 -3.61
CA VAL A 38 15.10 9.86 -4.55
C VAL A 38 15.55 11.19 -3.94
N ALA A 39 14.65 11.92 -3.26
CA ALA A 39 15.00 13.18 -2.60
C ALA A 39 16.03 13.00 -1.47
N HIS A 40 16.04 11.83 -0.81
CA HIS A 40 17.07 11.45 0.14
C HIS A 40 18.29 10.80 -0.53
N GLY A 41 18.44 10.84 -1.86
CA GLY A 41 19.61 10.27 -2.54
C GLY A 41 19.74 8.75 -2.45
N VAL A 42 18.72 8.03 -1.99
CA VAL A 42 18.75 6.57 -1.79
C VAL A 42 18.23 5.85 -3.04
N TYR A 43 18.89 6.09 -4.18
CA TYR A 43 18.39 5.71 -5.50
C TYR A 43 18.12 4.21 -5.67
N GLN A 44 19.00 3.34 -5.15
CA GLN A 44 18.82 1.89 -5.24
C GLN A 44 17.52 1.44 -4.54
N TRP A 45 17.27 1.94 -3.33
CA TRP A 45 16.04 1.67 -2.59
C TRP A 45 14.82 2.34 -3.20
N GLY A 46 15.02 3.51 -3.85
CA GLY A 46 14.01 4.13 -4.70
C GLY A 46 13.55 3.21 -5.83
N ILE A 47 14.49 2.62 -6.58
CA ILE A 47 14.19 1.65 -7.64
C ILE A 47 13.47 0.43 -7.07
N SER A 48 13.97 -0.15 -5.98
CA SER A 48 13.31 -1.28 -5.31
C SER A 48 11.88 -0.94 -4.89
N THR A 49 11.64 0.28 -4.40
CA THR A 49 10.30 0.77 -4.04
C THR A 49 9.39 0.88 -5.26
N VAL A 50 9.89 1.41 -6.38
CA VAL A 50 9.12 1.49 -7.63
C VAL A 50 8.75 0.09 -8.13
N LEU A 51 9.71 -0.84 -8.14
CA LEU A 51 9.46 -2.23 -8.54
C LEU A 51 8.43 -2.90 -7.62
N TRP A 52 8.56 -2.71 -6.31
CA TRP A 52 7.59 -3.20 -5.33
C TRP A 52 6.20 -2.64 -5.57
N TYR A 53 6.11 -1.33 -5.81
CA TYR A 53 4.86 -0.65 -6.11
C TYR A 53 4.21 -1.19 -7.39
N LEU A 54 4.98 -1.34 -8.47
CA LEU A 54 4.47 -1.96 -9.71
C LEU A 54 3.97 -3.38 -9.48
N LEU A 55 4.67 -4.16 -8.66
CA LEU A 55 4.24 -5.52 -8.29
C LEU A 55 2.88 -5.51 -7.56
N THR A 56 2.64 -4.54 -6.67
CA THR A 56 1.36 -4.43 -5.95
C THR A 56 0.17 -4.05 -6.84
N ILE A 57 0.39 -3.50 -8.03
CA ILE A 57 -0.70 -3.17 -8.99
C ILE A 57 -1.38 -4.45 -9.52
N LEU A 58 -0.63 -5.56 -9.66
CA LEU A 58 -1.17 -6.83 -10.15
C LEU A 58 -2.32 -7.37 -9.26
N PRO A 59 -2.14 -7.55 -7.93
CA PRO A 59 -3.24 -7.96 -7.06
C PRO A 59 -4.33 -6.89 -6.94
N MET A 60 -4.04 -5.60 -7.09
CA MET A 60 -5.11 -4.58 -7.17
C MET A 60 -6.03 -4.82 -8.37
N LYS A 61 -5.46 -5.10 -9.55
CA LYS A 61 -6.25 -5.46 -10.73
C LYS A 61 -7.08 -6.72 -10.49
N GLY A 62 -6.51 -7.74 -9.83
CA GLY A 62 -7.24 -8.95 -9.46
C GLY A 62 -8.40 -8.68 -8.49
N MET A 63 -8.22 -7.80 -7.51
CA MET A 63 -9.29 -7.36 -6.61
C MET A 63 -10.44 -6.67 -7.36
N MET A 64 -10.12 -5.85 -8.36
CA MET A 64 -11.11 -5.19 -9.22
C MET A 64 -11.90 -6.20 -10.07
N ALA A 65 -11.25 -7.30 -10.49
CA ALA A 65 -11.83 -8.41 -11.25
C ALA A 65 -12.53 -9.48 -10.37
N ALA A 66 -12.85 -9.11 -9.13
CA ALA A 66 -13.54 -9.94 -8.15
C ALA A 66 -12.79 -11.15 -7.57
N ASP A 67 -11.45 -11.17 -7.63
CA ASP A 67 -10.65 -12.23 -7.00
C ASP A 67 -10.31 -11.89 -5.53
N ASN A 68 -10.95 -12.59 -4.60
CA ASN A 68 -10.72 -12.43 -3.17
C ASN A 68 -9.33 -12.92 -2.69
N ARG A 69 -8.63 -13.77 -3.45
CA ARG A 69 -7.25 -14.18 -3.12
C ARG A 69 -6.30 -13.00 -3.24
N CYS A 70 -6.51 -12.13 -4.23
CA CYS A 70 -5.70 -10.94 -4.45
C CYS A 70 -5.77 -9.95 -3.28
N ARG A 71 -6.90 -9.91 -2.56
CA ARG A 71 -7.03 -9.11 -1.33
C ARG A 71 -6.04 -9.54 -0.24
N HIS A 72 -5.93 -10.85 -0.02
CA HIS A 72 -5.01 -11.41 0.97
C HIS A 72 -3.56 -11.26 0.52
N LEU A 73 -3.28 -11.46 -0.78
CA LEU A 73 -1.97 -11.25 -1.36
C LEU A 73 -1.52 -9.79 -1.18
N LEU A 74 -2.36 -8.82 -1.56
CA LEU A 74 -2.05 -7.40 -1.39
C LEU A 74 -1.85 -7.03 0.09
N GLY A 75 -2.71 -7.53 0.97
CA GLY A 75 -2.57 -7.32 2.41
C GLY A 75 -1.25 -7.89 2.96
N GLY A 76 -0.87 -9.09 2.53
CA GLY A 76 0.42 -9.70 2.87
C GLY A 76 1.62 -8.90 2.35
N MET A 77 1.54 -8.38 1.12
CA MET A 77 2.57 -7.49 0.57
C MET A 77 2.70 -6.20 1.38
N PHE A 78 1.60 -5.62 1.87
CA PHE A 78 1.65 -4.41 2.69
C PHE A 78 2.30 -4.67 4.05
N LEU A 79 2.01 -5.81 4.67
CA LEU A 79 2.68 -6.22 5.90
C LEU A 79 4.18 -6.47 5.67
N LEU A 80 4.52 -7.15 4.57
CA LEU A 80 5.90 -7.41 4.21
C LEU A 80 6.67 -6.10 3.94
N TYR A 81 6.02 -5.12 3.32
CA TYR A 81 6.57 -3.76 3.20
C TYR A 81 6.86 -3.12 4.56
N GLY A 82 5.95 -3.24 5.53
CA GLY A 82 6.20 -2.76 6.89
C GLY A 82 7.41 -3.42 7.55
N ILE A 83 7.59 -4.73 7.35
CA ILE A 83 8.74 -5.49 7.86
C ILE A 83 10.04 -5.06 7.18
N THR A 84 10.05 -4.98 5.84
CA THR A 84 11.25 -4.56 5.09
C THR A 84 11.61 -3.11 5.37
N GLY A 85 10.62 -2.23 5.57
CA GLY A 85 10.83 -0.87 6.02
C GLY A 85 11.41 -0.80 7.44
N GLY A 86 10.95 -1.65 8.36
CA GLY A 86 11.55 -1.78 9.69
C GLY A 86 13.01 -2.26 9.63
N TYR A 87 13.30 -3.24 8.78
CA TYR A 87 14.67 -3.69 8.52
C TYR A 87 15.53 -2.55 7.95
N TYR A 88 15.01 -1.82 6.97
CA TYR A 88 15.71 -0.68 6.38
C TYR A 88 16.08 0.37 7.44
N LEU A 89 15.12 0.75 8.30
CA LEU A 89 15.35 1.73 9.37
C LEU A 89 16.36 1.28 10.42
N THR A 90 16.37 -0.01 10.75
CA THR A 90 17.21 -0.54 11.83
C THR A 90 18.62 -0.92 11.37
N TRP A 91 18.77 -1.42 10.15
CA TRP A 91 20.04 -1.96 9.65
C TRP A 91 20.68 -1.14 8.55
N VAL A 92 19.88 -0.51 7.68
CA VAL A 92 20.41 0.18 6.49
C VAL A 92 20.65 1.65 6.79
N VAL A 93 19.69 2.34 7.41
CA VAL A 93 19.81 3.78 7.72
C VAL A 93 21.07 4.12 8.52
N PRO A 94 21.46 3.37 9.58
CA PRO A 94 22.69 3.68 10.32
C PRO A 94 23.98 3.56 9.49
N THR A 95 23.94 2.80 8.39
CA THR A 95 25.10 2.63 7.48
C THR A 95 25.18 3.69 6.39
N LEU A 96 24.12 4.48 6.19
CA LEU A 96 24.12 5.60 5.26
C LEU A 96 24.87 6.78 5.91
N ARG A 97 26.21 6.69 5.91
CA ARG A 97 27.08 7.60 6.68
C ARG A 97 27.24 8.99 6.06
N ASP A 98 27.05 9.14 4.75
CA ASP A 98 27.28 10.42 4.07
C ASP A 98 26.18 10.65 3.01
N LEU A 99 25.14 11.37 3.40
CA LEU A 99 24.01 11.76 2.54
C LEU A 99 24.22 13.18 1.98
N ASP A 100 25.46 13.51 1.62
CA ASP A 100 25.91 14.87 1.26
C ASP A 100 25.22 15.44 0.00
N GLN A 101 24.57 14.57 -0.79
CA GLN A 101 23.83 14.94 -2.02
C GLN A 101 22.31 14.88 -1.84
N ALA A 102 21.80 14.68 -0.62
CA ALA A 102 20.36 14.63 -0.38
C ALA A 102 19.72 16.02 -0.43
N LEU A 103 18.58 16.12 -1.11
CA LEU A 103 17.74 17.33 -1.12
C LEU A 103 17.04 17.55 0.22
N LEU A 104 16.84 16.47 0.98
CA LEU A 104 16.18 16.47 2.29
C LEU A 104 17.14 16.02 3.39
N PRO A 105 17.01 16.56 4.61
CA PRO A 105 17.85 16.17 5.73
C PRO A 105 17.61 14.70 6.11
N ALA A 106 18.71 13.97 6.32
CA ALA A 106 18.69 12.54 6.68
C ALA A 106 17.86 12.23 7.95
N SER A 107 17.72 13.21 8.85
CA SER A 107 16.92 13.07 10.08
C SER A 107 15.41 12.89 9.84
N LEU A 108 14.88 13.33 8.70
CA LEU A 108 13.47 13.14 8.36
C LEU A 108 13.18 11.72 7.87
N LEU A 109 14.20 11.01 7.38
CA LEU A 109 14.05 9.69 6.78
C LEU A 109 13.39 8.66 7.73
N PRO A 110 13.84 8.50 8.99
CA PRO A 110 13.17 7.62 9.93
C PRO A 110 11.72 8.01 10.23
N LEU A 111 11.42 9.31 10.29
CA LEU A 111 10.11 9.82 10.68
C LEU A 111 9.03 9.47 9.64
N TRP A 112 9.25 9.87 8.39
CA TRP A 112 8.23 9.63 7.35
C TRP A 112 8.18 8.14 6.99
N MET A 113 9.32 7.45 6.90
CA MET A 113 9.36 6.02 6.57
C MET A 113 8.68 5.19 7.66
N GLY A 114 8.92 5.50 8.94
CA GLY A 114 8.22 4.85 10.06
C GLY A 114 6.71 5.05 10.00
N THR A 115 6.27 6.27 9.67
CA THR A 115 4.84 6.58 9.47
C THR A 115 4.24 5.78 8.31
N MET A 116 4.94 5.69 7.17
CA MET A 116 4.49 4.91 6.02
C MET A 116 4.42 3.42 6.33
N ASN A 117 5.43 2.86 7.00
CA ASN A 117 5.44 1.45 7.42
C ASN A 117 4.24 1.12 8.31
N LEU A 118 3.94 1.97 9.29
CA LEU A 118 2.78 1.78 10.17
C LEU A 118 1.47 1.85 9.38
N MET A 119 1.34 2.84 8.50
CA MET A 119 0.14 3.00 7.66
C MET A 119 -0.07 1.78 6.74
N TYR A 120 0.99 1.28 6.10
CA TYR A 120 0.95 0.06 5.29
C TYR A 120 0.59 -1.16 6.13
N ALA A 121 1.14 -1.31 7.34
CA ALA A 121 0.80 -2.41 8.23
C ALA A 121 -0.70 -2.39 8.60
N VAL A 122 -1.22 -1.22 9.00
CA VAL A 122 -2.64 -1.03 9.31
C VAL A 122 -3.52 -1.29 8.08
N ALA A 123 -3.13 -0.78 6.92
CA ALA A 123 -3.85 -1.02 5.66
C ALA A 123 -3.83 -2.51 5.29
N GLY A 124 -2.72 -3.21 5.47
CA GLY A 124 -2.58 -4.64 5.22
C GLY A 124 -3.51 -5.48 6.09
N VAL A 125 -3.51 -5.23 7.41
CA VAL A 125 -4.47 -5.86 8.34
C VAL A 125 -5.91 -5.54 7.95
N CYS A 126 -6.20 -4.29 7.61
CA CYS A 126 -7.53 -3.86 7.18
C CYS A 126 -7.97 -4.61 5.91
N LEU A 127 -7.10 -4.74 4.89
CA LEU A 127 -7.40 -5.49 3.68
C LEU A 127 -7.75 -6.94 3.98
N MET A 128 -7.04 -7.58 4.90
CA MET A 128 -7.24 -9.01 5.23
C MET A 128 -8.50 -9.27 6.07
N ILE A 129 -8.79 -8.42 7.06
CA ILE A 129 -9.83 -8.69 8.07
C ILE A 129 -11.15 -7.97 7.76
N ASN A 130 -11.11 -6.79 7.15
CA ASN A 130 -12.28 -5.93 7.04
C ASN A 130 -13.35 -6.52 6.10
N ARG A 131 -14.56 -6.69 6.63
CA ARG A 131 -15.72 -7.23 5.91
C ARG A 131 -16.13 -6.35 4.73
N LYS A 132 -15.98 -5.03 4.83
CA LYS A 132 -16.31 -4.08 3.76
C LYS A 132 -15.44 -4.33 2.53
N VAL A 133 -14.13 -4.52 2.73
CA VAL A 133 -13.18 -4.83 1.66
C VAL A 133 -13.51 -6.18 1.03
N ARG A 134 -13.76 -7.21 1.85
CA ARG A 134 -14.15 -8.53 1.34
C ARG A 134 -15.39 -8.47 0.44
N ARG A 135 -16.42 -7.74 0.86
CA ARG A 135 -17.67 -7.60 0.10
C ARG A 135 -17.47 -6.84 -1.20
N ALA A 136 -16.77 -5.71 -1.16
CA ALA A 136 -16.43 -4.94 -2.36
C ALA A 136 -15.66 -5.79 -3.39
N VAL A 137 -14.66 -6.55 -2.93
CA VAL A 137 -13.89 -7.46 -3.79
C VAL A 137 -14.75 -8.60 -4.32
N THR A 138 -15.72 -9.13 -3.57
CA THR A 138 -16.55 -10.25 -4.08
C THR A 138 -17.45 -9.84 -5.25
N VAL A 139 -17.86 -8.57 -5.31
CA VAL A 139 -18.68 -8.06 -6.42
C VAL A 139 -17.83 -7.54 -7.58
N GLY A 140 -16.58 -7.15 -7.31
CA GLY A 140 -15.73 -6.45 -8.27
C GLY A 140 -16.11 -4.97 -8.37
N PHE A 141 -15.16 -4.14 -8.77
CA PHE A 141 -15.34 -2.70 -8.86
C PHE A 141 -14.28 -2.04 -9.75
N SER A 142 -14.59 -0.85 -10.28
CA SER A 142 -13.62 0.02 -10.95
C SER A 142 -12.99 1.01 -9.98
N LEU A 143 -11.79 1.52 -10.31
CA LEU A 143 -11.15 2.65 -9.60
C LEU A 143 -11.75 4.00 -10.00
N TRP A 144 -12.37 4.07 -11.18
CA TRP A 144 -13.01 5.26 -11.76
C TRP A 144 -14.50 4.99 -11.95
#